data_AF-A0A537RCW5-F1
#
_entry.id   AF-A0A537RCW5-F1
#
_cell.length_a   1.000
_cell.length_b   1.000
_cell.length_c   1.000
_cell.angle_alpha   90.00
_cell.angle_beta   90.00
_cell.angle_gamma   90.00
#
_symmetry.space_group_name_H-M   'P 1'
#
loop_
_entity.id
_entity.type
_entity.pdbx_description
1 polymer ?
#
loop_
_entity_poly.entity_id
_entity_poly.type
_entity_poly.pdbx_seq_one_letter_code
_entity_poly.pdbx_strand_id
1 'polypeptide(L)'
;MTSQGRRIAGCHLLLRGNRWMPISVNKALGAKDRCSPGGAVISAYLSAVLEGDTIVGWIKNSAFSVQEVLPNGTLAPLDLTPAKLALQADSADMKASKAGIVGISSLIAGRRIQEQNTGNLPSKLREAAFERATVQILDKIQGHSVVGVRLYDC
;
A
#
# COMPACT_ATOMS: atom_id res chain seq x y z
N MET A 1 -11.66 22.28 23.17
CA MET A 1 -10.65 21.54 22.39
C MET A 1 -11.28 20.19 22.04
N THR A 2 -11.76 20.04 20.81
CA THR A 2 -12.35 18.79 20.34
C THR A 2 -11.26 17.74 20.28
N SER A 3 -11.46 16.59 20.92
CA SER A 3 -10.58 15.44 20.78
C SER A 3 -10.63 15.00 19.32
N GLN A 4 -9.72 15.50 18.48
CA GLN A 4 -9.56 14.93 17.14
C GLN A 4 -9.00 13.53 17.35
N GLY A 5 -9.90 12.54 17.28
CA GLY A 5 -9.56 11.14 17.38
C GLY A 5 -8.51 10.75 16.35
N ARG A 6 -7.92 9.57 16.54
CA ARG A 6 -6.97 9.01 15.59
C ARG A 6 -7.67 8.82 14.24
N ARG A 7 -7.15 9.44 13.18
CA ARG A 7 -7.68 9.33 11.81
C ARG A 7 -6.71 8.53 10.94
N ILE A 8 -7.20 8.03 9.81
CA ILE A 8 -6.36 7.38 8.80
C ILE A 8 -6.37 8.22 7.53
N ALA A 9 -5.21 8.40 6.90
CA ALA A 9 -5.10 9.00 5.58
C ALA A 9 -4.51 8.00 4.60
N GLY A 10 -5.25 7.72 3.53
CA GLY A 10 -4.76 6.93 2.39
C GLY A 10 -4.27 7.84 1.28
N CYS A 11 -3.10 7.55 0.72
CA CYS A 11 -2.53 8.24 -0.44
C CYS A 11 -2.27 7.25 -1.58
N HIS A 12 -2.83 7.52 -2.75
CA HIS A 12 -2.64 6.71 -3.96
C HIS A 12 -1.68 7.40 -4.93
N LEU A 13 -0.59 6.69 -5.27
CA LEU A 13 0.49 7.17 -6.13
C LEU A 13 0.69 6.25 -7.33
N LEU A 14 1.13 6.83 -8.44
CA LEU A 14 1.55 6.14 -9.66
C LEU A 14 2.97 6.57 -10.02
N LEU A 15 3.84 5.61 -10.33
CA LEU A 15 5.19 5.91 -10.78
C LEU A 15 5.20 6.25 -12.26
N ARG A 16 5.75 7.43 -12.59
CA ARG A 16 5.98 7.91 -13.96
C ARG A 16 7.45 8.25 -14.14
N GLY A 17 8.14 7.50 -14.99
CA GLY A 17 9.60 7.46 -15.02
C GLY A 17 10.11 7.10 -13.62
N ASN A 18 10.76 8.07 -12.98
CA ASN A 18 11.32 7.94 -11.62
C ASN A 18 10.58 8.82 -10.60
N ARG A 19 9.37 9.30 -10.91
CA ARG A 19 8.61 10.23 -10.05
C ARG A 19 7.26 9.64 -9.66
N TRP A 20 6.96 9.69 -8.37
CA TRP A 20 5.64 9.35 -7.85
C TRP A 20 4.66 10.50 -8.03
N MET A 21 3.57 10.22 -8.74
CA MET A 21 2.51 11.18 -9.05
C MET A 21 1.22 10.80 -8.30
N PRO A 22 0.58 11.74 -7.59
CA PRO A 22 -0.71 11.49 -6.98
C PRO A 22 -1.75 11.20 -8.06
N ILE A 23 -2.56 10.19 -7.83
CA ILE A 23 -3.65 9.80 -8.72
C ILE A 23 -4.93 9.62 -7.92
N SER A 24 -6.09 9.85 -8.55
CA SER A 24 -7.37 9.60 -7.90
C SER A 24 -7.41 8.17 -7.32
N VAL A 25 -7.92 8.04 -6.10
CA VAL A 25 -8.10 6.74 -5.43
C VAL A 25 -8.96 5.78 -6.26
N ASN A 26 -9.83 6.31 -7.13
CA ASN A 26 -10.72 5.52 -8.00
C ASN A 26 -10.21 5.42 -9.44
N LYS A 27 -8.97 5.85 -9.73
CA LYS A 27 -8.43 5.79 -11.10
C LYS A 27 -8.22 4.33 -11.50
N ALA A 28 -8.90 3.93 -12.58
CA ALA A 28 -8.58 2.68 -13.27
C ALA A 28 -7.22 2.80 -13.97
N LEU A 29 -6.31 1.87 -13.65
CA LEU A 29 -4.97 1.79 -14.24
C LEU A 29 -4.98 0.88 -15.48
N GLY A 30 -4.18 1.22 -16.48
CA GLY A 30 -4.03 0.40 -17.69
C GLY A 30 -2.73 0.68 -18.45
N ALA A 31 -2.63 0.20 -19.70
CA ALA A 31 -1.41 0.33 -20.51
C ALA A 31 -0.84 1.75 -20.64
N LYS A 32 -1.67 2.79 -20.59
CA LYS A 32 -1.23 4.20 -20.62
C LYS A 32 -0.56 4.65 -19.33
N ASP A 33 -0.66 3.86 -18.26
CA ASP A 33 -0.15 4.15 -16.92
C ASP A 33 1.23 3.54 -16.63
N ARG A 34 1.89 3.02 -17.66
CA ARG A 34 3.26 2.50 -17.55
C ARG A 34 4.21 3.54 -16.98
N CYS A 35 5.17 3.07 -16.18
CA CYS A 35 6.25 3.91 -15.65
C CYS A 35 7.22 4.34 -16.76
N SER A 36 7.44 3.50 -17.78
CA SER A 36 8.32 3.76 -18.92
C SER A 36 7.76 3.09 -20.19
N PRO A 37 8.22 3.47 -21.40
CA PRO A 37 7.87 2.75 -22.62
C PRO A 37 8.18 1.26 -22.49
N GLY A 38 7.19 0.39 -22.69
CA GLY A 38 7.32 -1.06 -22.51
C GLY A 38 7.41 -1.56 -21.06
N GLY A 39 7.53 -0.67 -20.07
CA GLY A 39 7.62 -1.02 -18.65
C GLY A 39 6.30 -1.47 -18.02
N ALA A 40 6.36 -1.82 -16.73
CA ALA A 40 5.20 -2.17 -15.91
C ALA A 40 4.38 -0.93 -15.51
N VAL A 41 3.16 -1.16 -15.04
CA VAL A 41 2.42 -0.18 -14.23
C VAL A 41 2.81 -0.39 -12.78
N ILE A 42 3.32 0.67 -12.15
CA ILE A 42 3.79 0.63 -10.76
C ILE A 42 3.00 1.66 -9.96
N SER A 43 2.27 1.21 -8.95
CA SER A 43 1.48 2.07 -8.07
C SER A 43 1.77 1.78 -6.60
N ALA A 44 1.39 2.72 -5.73
CA ALA A 44 1.50 2.56 -4.29
C ALA A 44 0.24 3.11 -3.61
N TYR A 45 -0.28 2.36 -2.65
CA TYR A 45 -1.30 2.83 -1.73
C TYR A 45 -0.72 2.85 -0.32
N LEU A 46 -0.45 4.06 0.18
CA LEU A 46 0.21 4.27 1.47
C LEU A 46 -0.77 4.85 2.47
N SER A 47 -0.86 4.24 3.65
CA SER A 47 -1.81 4.64 4.68
C SER A 47 -1.08 5.14 5.93
N ALA A 48 -1.33 6.39 6.30
CA ALA A 48 -0.79 7.03 7.48
C ALA A 48 -1.82 7.07 8.63
N VAL A 49 -1.32 6.99 9.85
CA VAL A 49 -2.07 7.24 11.07
C VAL A 49 -1.85 8.69 11.49
N LEU A 50 -2.94 9.40 11.74
CA LEU A 50 -2.95 10.81 12.09
C LEU A 50 -3.43 11.03 13.52
N GLU A 51 -2.78 11.95 14.22
CA GLU A 51 -3.24 12.50 15.50
C GLU A 51 -3.23 14.02 15.38
N GLY A 52 -4.41 14.63 15.44
CA GLY A 52 -4.58 16.02 15.03
C GLY A 52 -4.08 16.22 13.60
N ASP A 53 -3.17 17.18 13.43
CA ASP A 53 -2.58 17.53 12.13
C ASP A 53 -1.20 16.88 11.88
N THR A 54 -0.86 15.84 12.65
CA THR A 54 0.45 15.18 12.60
C THR A 54 0.34 13.74 12.13
N ILE A 55 1.26 13.31 11.26
CA ILE A 55 1.46 11.90 10.92
C ILE A 55 2.29 11.26 12.04
N VAL A 56 1.69 10.31 12.78
CA VAL A 56 2.35 9.63 13.91
C VAL A 56 2.85 8.23 13.54
N GLY A 57 2.51 7.74 12.35
CA GLY A 57 3.00 6.45 11.86
C GLY A 57 2.37 6.02 10.54
N TRP A 58 2.82 4.87 10.04
CA TRP A 58 2.33 4.25 8.81
C TRP A 58 1.72 2.88 9.10
N ILE A 59 0.60 2.57 8.45
CA ILE A 59 -0.03 1.25 8.55
C ILE A 59 0.80 0.24 7.77
N LYS A 60 1.05 -0.93 8.38
CA LYS A 60 1.84 -2.04 7.80
C LYS A 60 1.34 -2.53 6.44
N ASN A 61 0.07 -2.31 6.11
CA ASN A 61 -0.55 -2.68 4.84
C ASN A 61 -0.40 -1.60 3.76
N SER A 62 0.46 -0.60 3.97
CA SER A 62 0.93 0.26 2.89
C SER A 62 1.65 -0.60 1.86
N ALA A 63 1.13 -0.64 0.63
CA ALA A 63 1.53 -1.63 -0.36
C ALA A 63 1.90 -0.98 -1.70
N PHE A 64 2.90 -1.58 -2.33
CA PHE A 64 3.35 -1.30 -3.67
C PHE A 64 2.87 -2.41 -4.61
N SER A 65 2.38 -2.01 -5.78
CA SER A 65 1.94 -2.90 -6.83
C SER A 65 2.84 -2.72 -8.04
N VAL A 66 3.31 -3.83 -8.61
CA VAL A 66 4.02 -3.88 -9.89
C VAL A 66 3.26 -4.85 -10.78
N GLN A 67 2.60 -4.33 -11.81
CA GLN A 67 1.79 -5.12 -12.72
C GLN A 67 2.31 -4.98 -14.15
N GLU A 68 2.64 -6.11 -14.75
CA GLU A 68 2.91 -6.15 -16.17
C GLU A 68 1.66 -5.79 -16.98
N VAL A 69 1.89 -5.23 -18.16
CA VAL A 69 0.82 -4.93 -19.10
C VAL A 69 0.85 -6.02 -20.17
N LEU A 70 -0.22 -6.77 -20.26
CA LEU A 70 -0.39 -7.86 -21.21
C LEU A 70 -0.50 -7.34 -22.66
N PRO A 71 -0.30 -8.20 -23.68
CA PRO A 71 -0.38 -7.80 -25.09
C PRO A 71 -1.72 -7.16 -25.50
N ASN A 72 -2.81 -7.53 -24.84
CA ASN A 72 -4.14 -6.94 -25.02
C ASN A 72 -4.33 -5.58 -24.34
N GLY A 73 -3.29 -5.04 -23.68
CA GLY A 73 -3.30 -3.76 -22.99
C GLY A 73 -3.87 -3.77 -21.57
N THR A 74 -4.30 -4.92 -21.05
CA THR A 74 -4.78 -5.05 -19.66
C THR A 74 -3.64 -5.30 -18.68
N LEU A 75 -3.85 -5.02 -17.40
CA LEU A 75 -2.86 -5.35 -16.37
C LEU A 75 -2.92 -6.85 -16.03
N ALA A 76 -1.75 -7.45 -15.80
CA ALA A 76 -1.66 -8.76 -15.21
C ALA A 76 -2.36 -8.76 -13.84
N PRO A 77 -3.07 -9.84 -13.47
CA PRO A 77 -3.73 -9.93 -12.18
C PRO A 77 -2.70 -9.87 -11.05
N LEU A 78 -3.07 -9.24 -9.94
CA LEU A 78 -2.27 -9.29 -8.73
C LEU A 78 -2.20 -10.72 -8.20
N ASP A 79 -1.00 -11.19 -7.86
CA ASP A 79 -0.87 -12.46 -7.16
C ASP A 79 -1.36 -12.32 -5.71
N LEU A 80 -2.59 -12.76 -5.43
CA LEU A 80 -3.16 -12.69 -4.08
C LEU A 80 -2.86 -13.95 -3.26
N THR A 81 -2.01 -14.86 -3.75
CA THR A 81 -1.69 -16.13 -3.09
C THR A 81 -1.10 -15.92 -1.68
N PRO A 82 -0.13 -15.01 -1.45
CA PRO A 82 0.42 -14.82 -0.11
C PRO A 82 -0.61 -14.26 0.88
N ALA A 83 -1.49 -13.36 0.44
CA ALA A 83 -2.59 -12.85 1.26
C ALA A 83 -3.57 -13.99 1.64
N LYS A 84 -3.91 -14.86 0.67
CA LYS A 84 -4.74 -16.05 0.93
C LYS A 84 -4.08 -17.00 1.93
N LEU A 85 -2.78 -17.25 1.77
CA LEU A 85 -2.03 -18.13 2.68
C LEU A 85 -1.98 -17.56 4.11
N ALA A 86 -1.86 -16.25 4.26
CA ALA A 86 -1.86 -15.62 5.58
C ALA A 86 -3.19 -15.80 6.32
N LEU A 87 -4.32 -15.66 5.62
CA LEU A 87 -5.64 -15.92 6.21
C LEU A 87 -5.78 -17.37 6.69
N GLN A 88 -5.15 -18.32 5.99
CA GLN A 88 -5.16 -19.73 6.37
C GLN A 88 -4.18 -20.05 7.50
N ALA A 89 -3.07 -19.31 7.57
CA ALA A 89 -2.00 -19.52 8.52
C ALA A 89 -2.45 -19.33 9.97
N ASP A 90 -3.31 -18.34 10.24
CA ASP A 90 -3.89 -18.13 11.57
C ASP A 90 -4.72 -19.35 12.02
N SER A 91 -5.50 -19.94 11.10
CA SER A 91 -6.26 -21.15 11.38
C SER A 91 -5.36 -22.36 11.69
N ALA A 92 -4.25 -22.49 10.97
CA ALA A 92 -3.27 -23.54 11.20
C ALA A 92 -2.60 -23.40 12.56
N ASP A 93 -2.20 -22.17 12.93
CA ASP A 93 -1.56 -21.90 14.21
C ASP A 93 -2.51 -22.12 15.39
N MET A 94 -3.79 -21.76 15.24
CA MET A 94 -4.81 -22.09 16.25
C MET A 94 -4.96 -23.61 16.45
N LYS A 95 -4.91 -24.40 15.38
CA LYS A 95 -4.97 -25.87 15.48
C LYS A 95 -3.73 -26.45 16.16
N ALA A 96 -2.54 -25.93 15.82
CA ALA A 96 -1.28 -26.32 16.47
C ALA A 96 -1.30 -26.00 17.97
N SER A 97 -1.75 -24.80 18.33
CA SER A 97 -1.87 -24.36 19.72
C SER A 97 -2.80 -25.26 20.54
N LYS A 98 -3.94 -25.67 19.97
CA LYS A 98 -4.85 -26.65 20.61
C LYS A 98 -4.22 -28.01 20.85
N ALA A 99 -3.21 -28.39 20.07
CA ALA A 99 -2.43 -29.61 20.23
C ALA A 99 -1.19 -29.42 21.13
N GLY A 100 -1.01 -28.26 21.78
CA GLY A 100 0.15 -27.96 22.61
C GLY A 100 1.42 -27.63 21.82
N ILE A 101 1.31 -27.36 20.52
CA ILE A 101 2.42 -27.05 19.62
C ILE A 101 2.43 -25.54 19.31
N VAL A 102 3.61 -24.94 19.26
CA VAL A 102 3.77 -23.55 18.83
C VAL A 102 3.56 -23.45 17.32
N GLY A 103 2.48 -22.77 16.90
CA GLY A 103 2.24 -22.43 15.50
C GLY A 103 3.16 -21.29 15.03
N ILE A 104 3.78 -21.44 13.86
CA ILE A 104 4.67 -20.43 13.25
C ILE A 104 4.21 -20.00 11.86
N SER A 105 3.08 -20.51 11.38
CA SER A 105 2.59 -20.31 10.02
C SER A 105 2.25 -18.85 9.79
N SER A 106 1.61 -18.20 10.76
CA SER A 106 1.23 -16.78 10.72
C SER A 106 2.46 -15.88 10.61
N LEU A 107 3.54 -16.21 11.32
CA LEU A 107 4.81 -15.49 11.25
C LEU A 107 5.46 -15.62 9.86
N ILE A 108 5.47 -16.82 9.29
CA ILE A 108 5.99 -17.06 7.93
C ILE A 108 5.16 -16.30 6.90
N ALA A 109 3.83 -16.39 7.00
CA ALA A 109 2.94 -15.70 6.08
C ALA A 109 3.05 -14.17 6.20
N GLY A 110 3.22 -13.65 7.42
CA GLY A 110 3.46 -12.23 7.67
C GLY A 110 4.74 -11.70 7.00
N ARG A 111 5.84 -12.48 7.02
CA ARG A 111 7.07 -12.11 6.30
C ARG A 111 6.87 -12.07 4.78
N ARG A 112 6.17 -13.07 4.23
CA ARG A 112 5.85 -13.11 2.78
C ARG A 112 4.98 -11.95 2.35
N ILE A 113 3.98 -11.56 3.15
CA ILE A 113 3.18 -10.36 2.89
C ILE A 113 4.05 -9.11 2.92
N GLN A 114 4.95 -8.98 3.90
CA GLN A 114 5.82 -7.82 3.98
C GLN A 114 6.70 -7.69 2.74
N GLU A 115 7.28 -8.80 2.26
CA GLU A 115 8.06 -8.84 1.02
C GLU A 115 7.19 -8.46 -0.18
N GLN A 116 6.00 -9.06 -0.32
CA GLN A 116 5.08 -8.76 -1.40
C GLN A 116 4.63 -7.29 -1.39
N ASN A 117 4.34 -6.74 -0.21
CA ASN A 117 3.93 -5.34 -0.06
C ASN A 117 4.98 -4.37 -0.59
N THR A 118 6.23 -4.78 -0.73
CA THR A 118 7.29 -3.94 -1.34
C THR A 118 7.22 -3.90 -2.86
N GLY A 119 6.49 -4.81 -3.50
CA GLY A 119 6.51 -5.02 -4.95
C GLY A 119 7.91 -5.39 -5.49
N ASN A 120 8.82 -5.83 -4.62
CA ASN A 120 10.26 -5.97 -4.88
C ASN A 120 10.92 -4.69 -5.44
N LEU A 121 10.36 -3.51 -5.12
CA LEU A 121 10.92 -2.25 -5.55
C LEU A 121 12.18 -1.90 -4.75
N PRO A 122 13.19 -1.28 -5.41
CA PRO A 122 14.35 -0.70 -4.72
C PRO A 122 13.92 0.19 -3.54
N SER A 123 14.64 0.11 -2.42
CA SER A 123 14.30 0.88 -1.20
C SER A 123 14.15 2.37 -1.47
N LYS A 124 15.07 2.95 -2.26
CA LYS A 124 15.05 4.37 -2.65
C LYS A 124 13.73 4.79 -3.35
N LEU A 125 13.19 3.93 -4.21
CA LEU A 125 11.90 4.23 -4.86
C LEU A 125 10.76 4.15 -3.86
N ARG A 126 10.81 3.23 -2.90
CA ARG A 126 9.80 3.12 -1.85
C ARG A 126 9.83 4.32 -0.90
N GLU A 127 11.01 4.71 -0.45
CA GLU A 127 11.24 5.90 0.39
C GLU A 127 10.70 7.17 -0.29
N ALA A 128 11.02 7.38 -1.58
CA ALA A 128 10.49 8.51 -2.34
C ALA A 128 8.95 8.52 -2.45
N ALA A 129 8.31 7.34 -2.39
CA ALA A 129 6.85 7.25 -2.35
C ALA A 129 6.29 7.74 -1.01
N PHE A 130 6.92 7.34 0.10
CA PHE A 130 6.56 7.80 1.44
C PHE A 130 6.79 9.30 1.61
N GLU A 131 7.89 9.84 1.09
CA GLU A 131 8.14 11.29 1.06
C GLU A 131 7.04 12.02 0.29
N ARG A 132 6.70 11.53 -0.92
CA ARG A 132 5.62 12.11 -1.72
C ARG A 132 4.28 12.04 -1.00
N ALA A 133 3.93 10.89 -0.42
CA ALA A 133 2.67 10.72 0.30
C ALA A 133 2.60 11.61 1.54
N THR A 134 3.71 11.79 2.26
CA THR A 134 3.80 12.70 3.42
C THR A 134 3.37 14.10 3.02
N VAL A 135 3.96 14.67 1.96
CA VAL A 135 3.62 16.00 1.47
C VAL A 135 2.14 16.08 1.10
N GLN A 136 1.63 15.12 0.31
CA GLN A 136 0.22 15.13 -0.11
C GLN A 136 -0.75 15.04 1.08
N ILE A 137 -0.45 14.21 2.07
CA ILE A 137 -1.30 14.03 3.25
C ILE A 137 -1.30 15.31 4.11
N LEU A 138 -0.14 15.90 4.35
CA LEU A 138 -0.04 17.15 5.11
C LEU A 138 -0.78 18.30 4.41
N ASP A 139 -0.61 18.44 3.10
CA ASP A 139 -1.35 19.42 2.30
C ASP A 139 -2.88 19.21 2.45
N LYS A 140 -3.35 17.95 2.41
CA LYS A 140 -4.78 17.63 2.60
C LYS A 140 -5.30 18.05 3.97
N ILE A 141 -4.54 17.75 5.02
CA ILE A 141 -4.89 18.07 6.41
C ILE A 141 -4.99 19.59 6.61
N GLN A 142 -4.11 20.35 5.96
CA GLN A 142 -4.13 21.82 5.97
C GLN A 142 -5.28 22.42 5.15
N GLY A 143 -6.14 21.61 4.54
CA GLY A 143 -7.30 22.05 3.79
C GLY A 143 -7.05 22.28 2.31
N HIS A 144 -5.86 21.96 1.79
CA HIS A 144 -5.59 22.07 0.36
C HIS A 144 -6.34 20.98 -0.43
N SER A 145 -6.78 21.36 -1.64
CA SER A 145 -7.34 20.42 -2.60
C SER A 145 -6.22 19.62 -3.25
N VAL A 146 -5.93 18.44 -2.70
CA VAL A 146 -4.97 17.50 -3.28
C VAL A 146 -5.65 16.28 -3.89
N VAL A 147 -5.05 15.77 -4.96
CA VAL A 147 -5.48 14.55 -5.65
C VAL A 147 -4.93 13.34 -4.91
N GLY A 148 -5.70 12.25 -4.88
CA GLY A 148 -5.20 10.96 -4.43
C GLY A 148 -5.05 10.78 -2.93
N VAL A 149 -5.44 11.75 -2.11
CA VAL A 149 -5.54 11.59 -0.66
C VAL A 149 -6.98 11.48 -0.22
N ARG A 150 -7.27 10.47 0.60
CA ARG A 150 -8.55 10.28 1.27
C ARG A 150 -8.34 10.21 2.77
N LEU A 151 -9.06 11.04 3.51
CA LEU A 151 -9.13 10.97 4.97
C LEU A 151 -10.28 10.04 5.36
N TYR A 152 -10.06 9.25 6.40
CA TYR A 152 -11.02 8.35 7.00
C TYR A 152 -11.15 8.71 8.47
N ASP A 153 -12.37 9.09 8.86
CA ASP A 153 -12.74 9.23 10.26
C ASP A 153 -12.92 7.82 10.82
N CYS A 154 -12.26 7.54 11.95
CA CYS A 154 -12.29 6.25 12.65
C CYS A 154 -13.21 6.33 13.86
#